data_AF-A0AA38FE30-F1
#
_entry.id   AF-A0AA38FE30-F1
#
_cell.length_a   1.000
_cell.length_b   1.000
_cell.length_c   1.000
_cell.angle_alpha   90.00
_cell.angle_beta   90.00
_cell.angle_gamma   90.00
#
_symmetry.space_group_name_H-M   'P 1'
#
loop_
_entity.id
_entity.type
_entity.pdbx_description
1 polymer ?
#
loop_
_entity_poly.entity_id
_entity_poly.type
_entity_poly.pdbx_seq_one_letter_code
_entity_poly.pdbx_strand_id
1 'polypeptide(L)'
;MAASMASDVGNPEDVLVQYVVMRRDLIDIWPMGSVITQGCHAAVAAVWTHREDPFTINYCGGDNLDKMHKVTLEVKGEAQLVNLSEKLKG
;
A
#
# COMPACT_ATOMS: atom_id res chain seq x y z
N MET A 1 -4.16 18.40 33.18
CA MET A 1 -3.11 18.36 32.14
C MET A 1 -3.66 17.58 30.96
N ALA A 2 -4.02 18.28 29.88
CA ALA A 2 -4.36 17.61 28.63
C ALA A 2 -3.05 17.36 27.89
N ALA A 3 -2.64 16.11 27.75
CA ALA A 3 -1.57 15.76 26.83
C ALA A 3 -2.09 16.03 25.42
N SER A 4 -1.48 16.99 24.72
CA SER A 4 -1.73 17.17 23.29
C SER A 4 -1.30 15.89 22.58
N MET A 5 -2.25 15.17 21.99
CA MET A 5 -1.92 14.14 21.02
C MET A 5 -1.21 14.83 19.86
N ALA A 6 0.11 14.73 19.83
CA ALA A 6 0.88 15.04 18.64
C ALA A 6 0.29 14.19 17.52
N SER A 7 -0.16 14.84 16.46
CA SER A 7 -0.62 14.20 15.24
C SER A 7 0.50 13.30 14.74
N ASP A 8 0.30 11.99 14.78
CA ASP A 8 1.16 10.96 14.15
C ASP A 8 1.08 11.05 12.61
N VAL A 9 0.71 12.20 12.07
CA VAL A 9 0.90 12.48 10.65
C VAL A 9 2.40 12.69 10.52
N GLY A 10 3.09 11.67 10.00
CA GLY A 10 4.51 11.71 9.69
C GLY A 10 4.91 13.04 9.04
N ASN A 11 6.15 13.46 9.26
CA ASN A 11 6.64 14.73 8.75
C ASN A 11 6.30 14.82 7.25
N PRO A 12 5.74 15.92 6.72
CA PRO A 12 5.42 16.02 5.29
C PRO A 12 6.60 15.76 4.33
N GLU A 13 7.83 15.78 4.85
CA GLU A 13 9.07 15.37 4.17
C GLU A 13 9.25 13.84 4.07
N ASP A 14 8.56 13.05 4.90
CA ASP A 14 8.65 11.59 4.93
C ASP A 14 7.99 11.01 3.68
N VAL A 15 8.77 10.27 2.89
CA VAL A 15 8.29 9.67 1.65
C VAL A 15 7.25 8.59 1.95
N LEU A 16 6.01 8.83 1.53
CA LEU A 16 4.93 7.84 1.60
C LEU A 16 5.06 6.82 0.45
N VAL A 17 5.02 5.54 0.83
CA VAL A 17 5.20 4.42 -0.10
C VAL A 17 3.98 3.50 -0.04
N GLN A 18 3.40 3.22 -1.21
CA GLN A 18 2.42 2.14 -1.34
C GLN A 18 3.13 0.85 -1.77
N TYR A 19 3.20 -0.11 -0.85
CA TYR A 19 3.72 -1.43 -1.16
C TYR A 19 2.62 -2.31 -1.78
N VAL A 20 2.93 -2.94 -2.92
CA VAL A 20 2.05 -3.91 -3.58
C VAL A 20 2.74 -5.27 -3.53
N VAL A 21 2.19 -6.21 -2.76
CA VAL A 21 2.81 -7.52 -2.54
C VAL A 21 2.15 -8.57 -3.43
N MET A 22 2.95 -9.18 -4.30
CA MET A 22 2.47 -10.12 -5.32
C MET A 22 2.84 -11.56 -4.97
N ARG A 23 2.00 -12.50 -5.36
CA ARG A 23 2.22 -13.94 -5.20
C ARG A 23 3.10 -14.49 -6.31
N ARG A 24 4.33 -14.88 -5.99
CA ARG A 24 5.30 -15.45 -6.95
C ARG A 24 4.76 -16.70 -7.63
N ASP A 25 4.15 -17.59 -6.86
CA ASP A 25 3.53 -18.81 -7.38
C ASP A 25 2.46 -18.55 -8.44
N LEU A 26 1.78 -17.40 -8.41
CA LEU A 26 0.82 -16.99 -9.43
C LEU A 26 1.48 -16.28 -10.61
N ILE A 27 2.54 -15.50 -10.39
CA ILE A 27 3.30 -14.82 -11.46
C ILE A 27 3.81 -15.84 -12.48
N ASP A 28 4.26 -17.00 -12.03
CA ASP A 28 4.84 -18.03 -12.90
C ASP A 28 3.78 -18.78 -13.75
N ILE A 29 2.50 -18.72 -13.38
CA ILE A 29 1.42 -19.48 -14.05
C ILE A 29 0.31 -18.61 -14.65
N TRP A 30 0.22 -17.33 -14.31
CA TRP A 30 -0.81 -16.42 -14.82
C TRP A 30 -0.29 -15.60 -16.01
N PRO A 31 -1.18 -15.23 -16.94
CA PRO A 31 -0.84 -14.22 -17.95
C PRO A 31 -0.36 -12.93 -17.27
N MET A 32 0.69 -12.32 -17.82
CA MET A 32 1.26 -11.06 -17.30
C MET A 32 0.20 -9.98 -17.11
N GLY A 33 -0.75 -9.86 -18.05
CA GLY A 33 -1.87 -8.92 -17.95
C GLY A 33 -2.72 -9.15 -16.70
N SER A 34 -3.03 -10.40 -16.37
CA SER A 34 -3.82 -10.75 -15.16
C SER A 34 -3.09 -10.35 -13.87
N VAL A 35 -1.78 -10.59 -13.81
CA VAL A 35 -0.94 -10.19 -12.67
C VAL A 35 -0.94 -8.67 -12.50
N ILE A 36 -0.74 -7.93 -13.59
CA ILE A 36 -0.76 -6.46 -13.59
C ILE A 36 -2.13 -5.95 -13.12
N THR A 37 -3.23 -6.49 -13.66
CA THR A 37 -4.58 -6.08 -13.28
C THR A 37 -4.86 -6.31 -11.80
N GLN A 38 -4.37 -7.40 -11.19
CA GLN A 38 -4.50 -7.60 -9.75
C GLN A 38 -3.71 -6.57 -8.93
N GLY A 39 -2.48 -6.25 -9.34
CA GLY A 39 -1.69 -5.21 -8.70
C GLY A 39 -2.39 -3.84 -8.76
N CYS A 40 -2.94 -3.48 -9.92
CA CYS A 40 -3.72 -2.26 -10.10
C CYS A 40 -4.99 -2.26 -9.22
N HIS A 41 -5.73 -3.37 -9.20
CA HIS A 41 -6.93 -3.51 -8.38
C HIS A 41 -6.61 -3.34 -6.90
N ALA A 42 -5.59 -4.02 -6.40
CA ALA A 42 -5.16 -3.93 -5.00
C ALA A 42 -4.74 -2.50 -4.61
N ALA A 43 -3.96 -1.83 -5.47
CA ALA A 43 -3.51 -0.46 -5.23
C ALA A 43 -4.68 0.54 -5.14
N VAL A 44 -5.64 0.44 -6.06
CA VAL A 44 -6.84 1.30 -6.07
C VAL A 44 -7.75 0.97 -4.89
N ALA A 45 -7.95 -0.31 -4.57
CA ALA A 45 -8.78 -0.73 -3.45
C ALA A 45 -8.21 -0.22 -2.11
N ALA A 46 -6.89 -0.27 -1.91
CA ALA A 46 -6.24 0.26 -0.72
C ALA A 46 -6.47 1.77 -0.57
N VAL A 47 -6.25 2.55 -1.65
CA VAL A 47 -6.52 4.00 -1.66
C VAL A 47 -7.98 4.30 -1.36
N TRP A 48 -8.92 3.60 -2.00
CA TRP A 48 -10.34 3.86 -1.82
C TRP A 48 -10.83 3.52 -0.41
N THR A 49 -10.37 2.38 0.13
CA THR A 49 -10.71 1.89 1.47
C THR A 49 -10.24 2.88 2.54
N HIS A 50 -9.08 3.50 2.35
CA HIS A 50 -8.46 4.42 3.31
C HIS A 50 -8.48 5.89 2.84
N ARG A 51 -9.37 6.27 1.93
CA ARG A 51 -9.38 7.61 1.29
C ARG A 51 -9.51 8.79 2.28
N GLU A 52 -10.00 8.53 3.49
CA GLU A 52 -10.18 9.53 4.56
C GLU A 52 -8.99 9.56 5.53
N ASP A 53 -8.03 8.62 5.40
CA ASP A 53 -6.82 8.59 6.20
C ASP A 53 -5.88 9.76 5.83
N PRO A 54 -5.33 10.51 6.79
CA PRO A 54 -4.45 11.66 6.52
C PRO A 54 -3.25 11.32 5.64
N PHE A 55 -2.67 10.13 5.77
CA PHE A 55 -1.55 9.70 4.93
C PHE A 55 -2.01 9.38 3.51
N THR A 56 -3.19 8.78 3.34
CA THR A 56 -3.75 8.53 2.00
C THR A 56 -4.11 9.83 1.31
N ILE A 57 -4.66 10.81 2.04
CA ILE A 57 -4.94 12.16 1.53
C ILE A 57 -3.63 12.84 1.11
N ASN A 58 -2.59 12.78 1.94
CA ASN A 58 -1.28 13.36 1.61
C ASN A 58 -0.65 12.67 0.38
N TYR A 59 -0.68 11.34 0.33
CA TYR A 59 -0.15 10.54 -0.78
C TYR A 59 -0.84 10.84 -2.12
N CYS A 60 -2.16 11.03 -2.11
CA CYS A 60 -2.96 11.38 -3.29
C CYS A 60 -3.09 12.89 -3.52
N GLY A 61 -2.50 13.72 -2.67
CA GLY A 61 -2.62 15.18 -2.70
C GLY A 61 -1.90 15.81 -3.88
N GLY A 62 -2.25 17.06 -4.22
CA GLY A 62 -1.72 17.74 -5.41
C GLY A 62 -0.19 17.78 -5.49
N ASP A 63 0.50 17.99 -4.36
CA ASP A 63 1.96 18.05 -4.32
C ASP A 63 2.66 16.69 -4.51
N ASN A 64 1.92 15.59 -4.31
CA ASN A 64 2.42 14.22 -4.31
C ASN A 64 1.83 13.34 -5.42
N LEU A 65 0.80 13.79 -6.14
CA LEU A 65 0.14 12.99 -7.17
C LEU A 65 1.14 12.50 -8.24
N ASP A 66 2.03 13.38 -8.69
CA ASP A 66 3.09 13.08 -9.66
C ASP A 66 4.33 12.41 -9.03
N LYS A 67 4.36 12.31 -7.69
CA LYS A 67 5.47 11.73 -6.90
C LYS A 67 5.08 10.45 -6.17
N MET A 68 3.86 9.96 -6.36
CA MET A 68 3.34 8.77 -5.69
C MET A 68 4.30 7.59 -5.86
N HIS A 69 4.93 7.17 -4.77
CA HIS A 69 5.90 6.10 -4.79
C HIS A 69 5.23 4.74 -4.56
N LYS A 70 5.44 3.80 -5.48
CA LYS A 70 4.93 2.42 -5.39
C LYS A 70 6.10 1.44 -5.45
N VAL A 71 6.10 0.47 -4.55
CA VAL A 71 7.10 -0.60 -4.53
C VAL A 71 6.39 -1.94 -4.63
N THR A 72 6.75 -2.70 -5.66
CA THR A 72 6.27 -4.08 -5.81
C THR A 72 7.20 -5.03 -5.07
N LEU A 73 6.65 -5.82 -4.16
CA LEU A 73 7.34 -6.92 -3.48
C LEU A 73 6.71 -8.25 -3.89
N GLU A 74 7.38 -9.35 -3.59
CA GLU A 74 6.83 -10.69 -3.81
C GLU A 74 6.91 -11.56 -2.56
N VAL A 75 5.94 -12.46 -2.44
CA VAL A 75 5.93 -13.57 -1.48
C VAL A 75 5.79 -14.88 -2.24
N LYS A 76 6.26 -15.98 -1.65
CA LYS A 76 6.30 -17.28 -2.34
C LYS A 76 4.91 -17.81 -2.70
N GLY A 77 3.90 -17.51 -1.88
CA GLY A 77 2.53 -17.97 -2.09
C GLY A 77 1.55 -17.49 -1.02
N GLU A 78 0.34 -18.04 -1.05
CA GLU A 78 -0.80 -17.58 -0.24
C GLU A 78 -0.52 -17.53 1.26
N ALA A 79 0.04 -18.60 1.82
CA ALA A 79 0.30 -18.68 3.26
C ALA A 79 1.22 -17.54 3.73
N GLN A 80 2.21 -17.15 2.93
CA GLN A 80 3.08 -16.03 3.27
C GLN A 80 2.36 -14.68 3.13
N LEU A 81 1.49 -14.53 2.13
CA LEU A 81 0.68 -13.32 1.95
C LEU A 81 -0.26 -13.10 3.15
N VAL A 82 -0.96 -14.14 3.57
CA VAL A 82 -1.87 -14.09 4.74
C VAL A 82 -1.09 -13.82 6.02
N ASN A 83 0.03 -14.51 6.24
CA ASN A 83 0.87 -14.24 7.41
C ASN A 83 1.40 -12.80 7.44
N LEU A 84 1.74 -12.23 6.27
CA LEU A 84 2.12 -10.83 6.17
C LEU A 84 0.94 -9.91 6.49
N SER A 85 -0.26 -10.19 5.97
CA SER A 85 -1.43 -9.36 6.28
C SER A 85 -1.78 -9.37 7.76
N GLU A 86 -1.67 -10.51 8.45
CA GLU A 86 -1.92 -10.57 9.89
C GLU A 86 -0.89 -9.74 10.67
N LYS A 87 0.39 -9.77 10.29
CA LYS A 87 1.44 -8.94 10.92
C LYS A 87 1.22 -7.43 10.74
N LEU A 88 0.55 -7.03 9.66
CA LEU A 88 0.31 -5.62 9.34
C LEU A 88 -0.94 -5.04 10.01
N LYS A 89 -1.77 -5.85 10.67
CA LYS A 89 -2.98 -5.37 11.37
C LYS A 89 -2.69 -4.67 12.71
N GLY A 90 -1.45 -4.75 13.21
CA GLY A 90 -1.05 -4.22 14.52
C GLY A 90 -0.84 -5.32 15.54
#